data_AF-A0A0H5NYJ9-F1
#
_entry.id   AF-A0A0H5NYJ9-F1
#
_cell.length_a   1.000
_cell.length_b   1.000
_cell.length_c   1.000
_cell.angle_alpha   90.00
_cell.angle_beta   90.00
_cell.angle_gamma   90.00
#
_symmetry.space_group_name_H-M   'P 1'
#
loop_
_entity.id
_entity.type
_entity.pdbx_description
1 polymer ?
#
loop_
_entity_poly.entity_id
_entity_poly.type
_entity_poly.pdbx_seq_one_letter_code
_entity_poly.pdbx_strand_id
1 'polypeptide(L)'
;MNLLRIVLSAVMVAVSFLVMDSAVAQAQTTDCSKRNPPFPDYDSSEILRNVITNRAGTVPIRRGFYCVPDAAAGDPAEEAKWGFGFGYDKARNRHNIPSLNAQEFVLKSSSSFKTPEGWNFIAFGREKVCNTGGRDCRVTKEQRVVGASSEKNSEEYYDMPAGNPVGLLTVYCDYGDPVRLKCEDWVNKALKNGRG
;
A
#
# COMPACT_ATOMS: atom_id res chain seq x y z
N MET A 1 43.46 -64.68 17.83
CA MET A 1 44.11 -63.51 17.20
C MET A 1 43.64 -63.44 15.75
N ASN A 2 42.84 -62.43 15.41
CA ASN A 2 42.85 -61.74 14.10
C ASN A 2 41.80 -60.64 14.14
N LEU A 3 42.29 -59.39 14.24
CA LEU A 3 41.53 -58.16 14.12
C LEU A 3 41.20 -57.92 12.64
N LEU A 4 39.93 -57.77 12.30
CA LEU A 4 39.52 -57.18 11.03
C LEU A 4 38.81 -55.85 11.31
N ARG A 5 39.54 -54.75 11.14
CA ARG A 5 39.01 -53.38 11.21
C ARG A 5 38.37 -53.04 9.87
N ILE A 6 37.06 -52.88 9.85
CA ILE A 6 36.32 -52.32 8.70
C ILE A 6 36.30 -50.80 8.88
N VAL A 7 37.02 -50.10 8.00
CA VAL A 7 37.02 -48.64 7.87
C VAL A 7 35.81 -48.26 7.02
N LEU A 8 34.78 -47.69 7.64
CA LEU A 8 33.59 -47.19 6.95
C LEU A 8 33.85 -45.72 6.56
N SER A 9 34.16 -45.48 5.28
CA SER A 9 34.29 -44.12 4.73
C SER A 9 32.92 -43.45 4.64
N ALA A 10 32.70 -42.42 5.46
CA ALA A 10 31.55 -41.54 5.37
C ALA A 10 31.74 -40.56 4.19
N VAL A 11 30.96 -40.74 3.13
CA VAL A 11 30.86 -39.80 2.02
C VAL A 11 29.90 -38.69 2.44
N MET A 12 30.43 -37.51 2.79
CA MET A 12 29.61 -36.30 2.97
C MET A 12 29.23 -35.74 1.60
N VAL A 13 27.98 -35.93 1.19
CA VAL A 13 27.40 -35.24 0.04
C VAL A 13 26.93 -33.86 0.52
N ALA A 14 27.73 -32.83 0.26
CA ALA A 14 27.33 -31.44 0.45
C ALA A 14 26.34 -31.05 -0.66
N VAL A 15 25.05 -31.05 -0.34
CA VAL A 15 24.00 -30.52 -1.24
C VAL A 15 23.95 -29.00 -1.06
N SER A 16 24.62 -28.28 -1.94
CA SER A 16 24.52 -26.82 -2.03
C SER A 16 23.16 -26.44 -2.62
N PHE A 17 22.21 -26.07 -1.76
CA PHE A 17 20.97 -25.42 -2.18
C PHE A 17 21.30 -23.98 -2.62
N LEU A 18 21.36 -23.75 -3.93
CA LEU A 18 21.29 -22.40 -4.49
C LEU A 18 19.88 -21.87 -4.24
N VAL A 19 19.70 -21.13 -3.16
CA VAL A 19 18.51 -20.31 -2.96
C VAL A 19 18.60 -19.21 -4.00
N MET A 20 17.88 -19.34 -5.11
CA MET A 20 17.66 -18.23 -6.03
C MET A 20 16.79 -17.23 -5.28
N ASP A 21 17.42 -16.27 -4.60
CA ASP A 21 16.75 -15.09 -4.11
C ASP A 21 16.01 -14.49 -5.29
N SER A 22 14.69 -14.56 -5.22
CA SER A 22 13.83 -13.83 -6.14
C SER A 22 14.17 -12.38 -5.87
N ALA A 23 14.94 -11.76 -6.78
CA ALA A 23 15.22 -10.35 -6.74
C ALA A 23 13.86 -9.65 -6.79
N VAL A 24 13.32 -9.35 -5.62
CA VAL A 24 12.21 -8.42 -5.48
C VAL A 24 12.82 -7.14 -5.99
N ALA A 25 12.49 -6.76 -7.23
CA ALA A 25 13.01 -5.56 -7.87
C ALA A 25 12.93 -4.42 -6.85
N GLN A 26 14.07 -4.08 -6.26
CA GLN A 26 14.16 -2.96 -5.36
C GLN A 26 14.15 -1.76 -6.26
N ALA A 27 13.12 -0.93 -6.11
CA ALA A 27 13.07 0.41 -6.65
C ALA A 27 14.44 1.08 -6.45
N GLN A 28 15.24 1.25 -7.51
CA GLN A 28 16.44 2.09 -7.44
C GLN A 28 15.95 3.54 -7.34
N THR A 29 16.14 4.16 -6.17
CA THR A 29 15.45 5.37 -5.73
C THR A 29 16.05 6.69 -6.24
N THR A 30 17.10 6.68 -7.06
CA THR A 30 17.89 7.90 -7.27
C THR A 30 17.37 8.84 -8.37
N ASP A 31 16.47 8.41 -9.24
CA ASP A 31 15.86 9.25 -10.28
C ASP A 31 14.33 9.20 -10.22
N CYS A 32 13.79 9.69 -9.11
CA CYS A 32 12.38 10.06 -9.03
C CYS A 32 12.15 11.33 -9.88
N SER A 33 12.13 11.19 -11.21
CA SER A 33 11.63 12.21 -12.11
C SER A 33 10.31 11.78 -12.74
N LYS A 34 9.47 12.76 -13.11
CA LYS A 34 8.25 12.44 -13.87
C LYS A 34 8.64 11.76 -15.20
N ARG A 35 9.59 12.33 -15.95
CA ARG A 35 9.91 11.89 -17.33
C ARG A 35 10.61 10.55 -17.47
N ASN A 36 11.22 10.01 -16.42
CA ASN A 36 11.98 8.77 -16.49
C ASN A 36 11.50 7.86 -15.37
N PRO A 37 10.42 7.10 -15.60
CA PRO A 37 9.84 6.30 -14.55
C PRO A 37 10.89 5.34 -14.00
N PRO A 38 11.14 5.32 -12.68
CA PRO A 38 12.31 4.66 -12.08
C PRO A 38 12.27 3.12 -12.17
N PHE A 39 11.25 2.57 -12.83
CA PHE A 39 10.96 1.14 -12.84
C PHE A 39 10.73 0.65 -14.28
N PRO A 40 11.79 0.40 -15.07
CA PRO A 40 11.64 -0.39 -16.29
C PRO A 40 10.95 -1.72 -15.97
N ASP A 41 10.02 -2.13 -16.83
CA ASP A 41 9.19 -3.35 -16.69
C ASP A 41 8.19 -3.35 -15.52
N TYR A 42 7.86 -2.20 -14.95
CA TYR A 42 6.87 -2.08 -13.88
C TYR A 42 5.49 -1.66 -14.39
N ASP A 43 4.56 -2.62 -14.42
CA ASP A 43 3.18 -2.35 -14.82
C ASP A 43 2.39 -1.66 -13.69
N SER A 44 2.61 -0.36 -13.53
CA SER A 44 1.84 0.48 -12.60
C SER A 44 0.34 0.58 -12.93
N SER A 45 -0.06 0.17 -14.14
CA SER A 45 -1.45 0.19 -14.59
C SER A 45 -2.23 -1.06 -14.18
N GLU A 46 -1.55 -2.14 -13.74
CA GLU A 46 -2.18 -3.40 -13.36
C GLU A 46 -3.31 -3.19 -12.35
N ILE A 47 -4.51 -3.68 -12.69
CA ILE A 47 -5.66 -3.63 -11.79
C ILE A 47 -5.55 -4.77 -10.79
N LEU A 48 -5.30 -4.43 -9.52
CA LEU A 48 -5.28 -5.39 -8.42
C LEU A 48 -6.69 -5.72 -7.91
N ARG A 49 -7.61 -4.74 -7.99
CA ARG A 49 -9.00 -4.91 -7.56
C ARG A 49 -9.92 -3.87 -8.19
N ASN A 50 -11.12 -4.27 -8.61
CA ASN A 50 -12.20 -3.35 -8.95
C ASN A 50 -13.13 -3.19 -7.76
N VAL A 51 -13.35 -1.96 -7.29
CA VAL A 51 -14.25 -1.66 -6.17
C VAL A 51 -15.50 -0.97 -6.69
N ILE A 52 -16.66 -1.61 -6.48
CA ILE A 52 -17.95 -0.99 -6.77
C ILE A 52 -18.32 -0.09 -5.59
N THR A 53 -18.49 1.20 -5.86
CA THR A 53 -18.85 2.23 -4.89
C THR A 53 -20.27 2.72 -5.14
N ASN A 54 -20.92 3.23 -4.11
CA ASN A 54 -22.28 3.77 -4.22
C ASN A 54 -22.35 5.13 -4.94
N ARG A 55 -21.20 5.76 -5.24
CA ARG A 55 -21.13 7.16 -5.72
C ARG A 55 -20.34 7.32 -7.01
N ALA A 56 -19.17 6.69 -7.13
CA ALA A 56 -18.25 6.83 -8.27
C ALA A 56 -18.36 5.67 -9.27
N GLY A 57 -19.34 4.77 -9.13
CA GLY A 57 -19.37 3.53 -9.90
C GLY A 57 -18.20 2.62 -9.53
N THR A 58 -17.49 2.09 -10.53
CA THR A 58 -16.33 1.22 -10.33
C THR A 58 -15.04 2.02 -10.25
N VAL A 59 -14.34 1.92 -9.11
CA VAL A 59 -13.02 2.50 -8.89
C VAL A 59 -11.97 1.38 -8.93
N PRO A 60 -11.07 1.34 -9.94
CA PRO A 60 -9.99 0.38 -9.94
C PRO A 60 -8.92 0.77 -8.91
N ILE A 61 -8.53 -0.17 -8.07
CA ILE A 61 -7.28 -0.13 -7.30
C ILE A 61 -6.21 -0.74 -8.19
N ARG A 62 -5.35 0.12 -8.72
CA ARG A 62 -4.19 -0.29 -9.51
C ARG A 62 -2.97 -0.45 -8.63
N ARG A 63 -1.98 -1.21 -9.11
CA ARG A 63 -0.66 -1.32 -8.50
C ARG A 63 -0.10 0.07 -8.19
N GLY A 64 -0.16 0.97 -9.17
CA GLY A 64 0.28 2.35 -9.03
C GLY A 64 1.79 2.41 -8.86
N PHE A 65 2.28 3.45 -8.18
CA PHE A 65 3.69 3.57 -7.79
C PHE A 65 3.82 4.62 -6.67
N TYR A 66 4.99 4.66 -6.02
CA TYR A 66 5.35 5.73 -5.09
C TYR A 66 6.83 6.06 -5.19
N CYS A 67 7.16 7.35 -5.28
CA CYS A 67 8.53 7.84 -5.35
C CYS A 67 8.69 9.11 -4.51
N VAL A 68 9.86 9.26 -3.92
CA VAL A 68 10.30 10.46 -3.21
C VAL A 68 11.70 10.77 -3.71
N PRO A 69 11.97 11.97 -4.28
CA PRO A 69 13.33 12.35 -4.68
C PRO A 69 14.33 12.20 -3.54
N ASP A 70 15.56 11.77 -3.82
CA ASP A 70 16.59 11.56 -2.80
C ASP A 70 16.81 12.78 -1.90
N ALA A 71 16.80 13.98 -2.48
CA ALA A 71 16.95 15.24 -1.73
C ALA A 71 15.81 15.48 -0.71
N ALA A 72 14.68 14.79 -0.87
CA ALA A 72 13.52 14.83 0.01
C ALA A 72 13.38 13.55 0.85
N ALA A 73 14.20 12.53 0.62
CA ALA A 73 14.11 11.26 1.31
C ALA A 73 14.56 11.40 2.78
N GLY A 74 13.72 10.95 3.71
CA GLY A 74 14.02 10.95 5.14
C GLY A 74 13.58 12.21 5.91
N ASP A 75 13.18 13.28 5.22
CA ASP A 75 12.52 14.44 5.83
C ASP A 75 11.00 14.38 5.55
N PRO A 76 10.14 14.22 6.58
CA PRO A 76 8.69 14.15 6.39
C PRO A 76 8.07 15.38 5.72
N ALA A 77 8.63 16.57 5.93
CA ALA A 77 8.12 17.80 5.32
C ALA A 77 8.44 17.86 3.83
N GLU A 78 9.65 17.46 3.45
CA GLU A 78 10.04 17.36 2.04
C GLU A 78 9.34 16.17 1.36
N GLU A 79 9.19 15.02 2.01
CA GLU A 79 8.39 13.90 1.51
C GLU A 79 6.92 14.30 1.29
N ALA A 80 6.36 15.11 2.19
CA ALA A 80 4.99 15.59 2.06
C ALA A 80 4.81 16.40 0.76
N LYS A 81 5.80 17.22 0.44
CA LYS A 81 5.84 18.11 -0.71
C LYS A 81 6.20 17.41 -2.02
N TRP A 82 7.18 16.52 -1.99
CA TRP A 82 7.81 15.95 -3.18
C TRP A 82 7.48 14.48 -3.41
N GLY A 83 6.80 13.81 -2.48
CA GLY A 83 6.34 12.43 -2.68
C GLY A 83 5.24 12.40 -3.76
N PHE A 84 5.46 11.68 -4.84
CA PHE A 84 4.51 11.52 -5.95
C PHE A 84 4.20 10.05 -6.22
N GLY A 85 3.11 9.81 -6.96
CA GLY A 85 2.58 8.48 -7.21
C GLY A 85 1.07 8.40 -7.03
N PHE A 86 0.55 7.19 -7.20
CA PHE A 86 -0.86 6.87 -7.05
C PHE A 86 -1.07 5.38 -6.69
N GLY A 87 -2.33 4.98 -6.49
CA GLY A 87 -2.72 3.58 -6.37
C GLY A 87 -2.30 2.90 -5.07
N TYR A 88 -2.22 1.58 -5.14
CA TYR A 88 -1.90 0.70 -4.02
C TYR A 88 -0.54 1.03 -3.41
N ASP A 89 0.50 1.25 -4.22
CA ASP A 89 1.85 1.51 -3.73
C ASP A 89 1.97 2.80 -2.95
N LYS A 90 1.27 3.86 -3.36
CA LYS A 90 1.24 5.10 -2.58
C LYS A 90 0.54 4.89 -1.25
N ALA A 91 -0.61 4.24 -1.23
CA ALA A 91 -1.31 3.91 0.01
C ALA A 91 -0.45 3.02 0.93
N ARG A 92 0.26 2.05 0.37
CA ARG A 92 1.17 1.15 1.10
C ARG A 92 2.39 1.87 1.65
N ASN A 93 3.17 2.52 0.79
CA ASN A 93 4.52 2.98 1.11
C ASN A 93 4.50 4.35 1.78
N ARG A 94 3.67 5.30 1.30
CA ARG A 94 3.55 6.63 1.90
C ARG A 94 2.69 6.64 3.14
N HIS A 95 1.57 5.93 3.11
CA HIS A 95 0.53 6.08 4.13
C HIS A 95 0.38 4.89 5.08
N ASN A 96 1.17 3.82 4.91
CA ASN A 96 1.14 2.63 5.76
C ASN A 96 -0.24 1.92 5.77
N ILE A 97 -0.91 1.83 4.62
CA ILE A 97 -2.16 1.07 4.43
C ILE A 97 -1.94 -0.03 3.37
N PRO A 98 -1.18 -1.09 3.70
CA PRO A 98 -0.81 -2.15 2.76
C PRO A 98 -1.95 -3.13 2.42
N SER A 99 -3.09 -3.09 3.09
CA SER A 99 -4.17 -4.06 2.84
C SER A 99 -5.12 -3.59 1.75
N LEU A 100 -5.25 -4.35 0.66
CA LEU A 100 -6.30 -4.12 -0.34
C LEU A 100 -7.71 -4.14 0.27
N ASN A 101 -7.95 -4.97 1.29
CA ASN A 101 -9.24 -4.99 2.01
C ASN A 101 -9.48 -3.70 2.79
N ALA A 102 -8.44 -3.11 3.40
CA ALA A 102 -8.56 -1.82 4.07
C ALA A 102 -8.87 -0.70 3.06
N GLN A 103 -8.17 -0.68 1.93
CA GLN A 103 -8.40 0.31 0.87
C GLN A 103 -9.81 0.19 0.27
N GLU A 104 -10.26 -1.03 -0.01
CA GLU A 104 -11.63 -1.31 -0.46
C GLU A 104 -12.68 -0.87 0.57
N PHE A 105 -12.46 -1.15 1.86
CA PHE A 105 -13.37 -0.72 2.93
C PHE A 105 -13.57 0.79 2.93
N VAL A 106 -12.48 1.56 2.76
CA VAL A 106 -12.57 3.03 2.68
C VAL A 106 -13.32 3.47 1.43
N LEU A 107 -13.01 2.90 0.26
CA LEU A 107 -13.69 3.23 -1.01
C LEU A 107 -15.18 2.87 -1.00
N LYS A 108 -15.60 1.89 -0.20
CA LYS A 108 -17.02 1.52 -0.02
C LYS A 108 -17.77 2.39 0.98
N SER A 109 -17.13 3.37 1.60
CA SER A 109 -17.80 4.25 2.56
C SER A 109 -19.00 4.98 1.94
N SER A 110 -20.08 5.09 2.70
CA SER A 110 -21.25 5.89 2.32
C SER A 110 -21.00 7.39 2.46
N SER A 111 -20.04 7.79 3.31
CA SER A 111 -19.61 9.17 3.48
C SER A 111 -18.56 9.52 2.44
N SER A 112 -18.85 10.50 1.59
CA SER A 112 -17.95 10.94 0.53
C SER A 112 -18.30 12.33 0.04
N PHE A 113 -17.36 12.97 -0.63
CA PHE A 113 -17.57 14.24 -1.32
C PHE A 113 -16.80 14.26 -2.65
N LYS A 114 -17.31 15.03 -3.61
CA LYS A 114 -16.72 15.18 -4.93
C LYS A 114 -15.70 16.34 -4.95
N THR A 115 -14.59 16.14 -5.62
CA THR A 115 -13.56 17.15 -5.93
C THR A 115 -13.44 17.31 -7.44
N PRO A 116 -12.71 18.31 -7.96
CA PRO A 116 -12.42 18.41 -9.40
C PRO A 116 -11.67 17.20 -9.97
N GLU A 117 -10.89 16.50 -9.15
CA GLU A 117 -10.14 15.31 -9.54
C GLU A 117 -11.00 14.04 -9.56
N GLY A 118 -11.98 13.92 -8.65
CA GLY A 118 -12.82 12.74 -8.53
C GLY A 118 -13.55 12.68 -7.19
N TRP A 119 -13.45 11.56 -6.48
CA TRP A 119 -14.17 11.36 -5.22
C TRP A 119 -13.23 11.11 -4.04
N ASN A 120 -13.56 11.72 -2.90
CA ASN A 120 -12.97 11.42 -1.61
C ASN A 120 -13.98 10.66 -0.75
N PHE A 121 -13.64 9.43 -0.37
CA PHE A 121 -14.43 8.56 0.51
C PHE A 121 -13.88 8.64 1.92
N ILE A 122 -14.74 8.85 2.92
CA ILE A 122 -14.36 9.05 4.32
C ILE A 122 -14.79 7.84 5.12
N ALA A 123 -13.85 7.13 5.72
CA ALA A 123 -14.11 6.07 6.69
C ALA A 123 -13.39 6.37 8.01
N PHE A 124 -13.64 5.53 9.02
CA PHE A 124 -12.98 5.61 10.31
C PHE A 124 -12.34 4.27 10.66
N GLY A 125 -11.05 4.28 10.99
CA GLY A 125 -10.41 3.18 11.67
C GLY A 125 -10.75 3.27 13.16
N ARG A 126 -11.33 2.21 13.74
CA ARG A 126 -11.71 2.17 15.16
C ARG A 126 -11.02 1.02 15.88
N GLU A 127 -10.21 1.35 16.88
CA GLU A 127 -9.68 0.36 17.83
C GLU A 127 -10.71 0.15 18.93
N LYS A 128 -11.07 -1.11 19.20
CA LYS A 128 -12.06 -1.48 20.21
C LYS A 128 -11.41 -2.36 21.27
N VAL A 129 -11.66 -2.04 22.54
CA VAL A 129 -11.33 -2.92 23.68
C VAL A 129 -12.62 -3.51 24.19
N CYS A 130 -12.66 -4.83 24.31
CA CYS A 130 -13.83 -5.55 24.78
C CYS A 130 -13.60 -6.13 26.18
N ASN A 131 -14.65 -6.15 27.00
CA ASN A 131 -14.62 -6.84 28.29
C ASN A 131 -14.45 -8.36 28.09
N THR A 132 -14.12 -9.07 29.16
CA THR A 132 -14.02 -10.54 29.18
C THR A 132 -15.30 -11.16 28.62
N GLY A 133 -15.19 -11.90 27.51
CA GLY A 133 -16.32 -12.49 26.79
C GLY A 133 -16.79 -11.73 25.55
N GLY A 134 -16.21 -10.57 25.21
CA GLY A 134 -16.37 -9.93 23.91
C GLY A 134 -17.73 -9.27 23.62
N ARG A 135 -18.63 -9.21 24.62
CA ARG A 135 -19.99 -8.69 24.44
C ARG A 135 -20.06 -7.16 24.49
N ASP A 136 -19.28 -6.56 25.38
CA ASP A 136 -19.21 -5.11 25.54
C ASP A 136 -17.87 -4.60 25.02
N CYS A 137 -17.90 -3.96 23.84
CA CYS A 137 -16.74 -3.37 23.22
C CYS A 137 -16.89 -1.85 23.18
N ARG A 138 -15.88 -1.14 23.68
CA ARG A 138 -15.80 0.33 23.58
C ARG A 138 -14.72 0.74 22.58
N VAL A 139 -15.02 1.76 21.78
CA VAL A 139 -14.01 2.39 20.92
C VAL A 139 -13.02 3.14 21.82
N THR A 140 -11.74 2.80 21.74
CA THR A 140 -10.66 3.44 22.51
C THR A 140 -9.84 4.40 21.67
N LYS A 141 -9.78 4.18 20.35
CA LYS A 141 -9.18 5.08 19.39
C LYS A 141 -10.03 5.14 18.13
N GLU A 142 -10.07 6.31 17.53
CA GLU A 142 -10.70 6.55 16.24
C GLU A 142 -9.77 7.40 15.39
N GLN A 143 -9.63 7.04 14.12
CA GLN A 143 -8.83 7.79 13.15
C GLN A 143 -9.65 7.95 11.88
N ARG A 144 -9.81 9.19 11.41
CA ARG A 144 -10.41 9.49 10.11
C ARG A 144 -9.46 9.07 9.00
N VAL A 145 -10.00 8.36 8.01
CA VAL A 145 -9.25 7.83 6.86
C VAL A 145 -9.95 8.24 5.58
N VAL A 146 -9.19 8.75 4.62
CA VAL A 146 -9.71 9.23 3.34
C VAL A 146 -9.14 8.38 2.21
N GLY A 147 -10.02 7.86 1.36
CA GLY A 147 -9.67 7.26 0.08
C GLY A 147 -9.95 8.26 -1.04
N ALA A 148 -8.91 8.72 -1.72
CA ALA A 148 -9.02 9.65 -2.83
C ALA A 148 -8.98 8.87 -4.15
N SER A 149 -9.84 9.24 -5.09
CA SER A 149 -9.94 8.62 -6.42
C SER A 149 -10.01 9.68 -7.51
N SER A 150 -9.59 9.30 -8.72
CA SER A 150 -9.68 10.12 -9.92
C SER A 150 -10.59 9.44 -10.94
N GLU A 151 -11.56 10.21 -11.44
CA GLU A 151 -12.41 9.83 -12.57
C GLU A 151 -11.78 10.26 -13.92
N LYS A 152 -10.66 10.98 -13.89
CA LYS A 152 -9.99 11.44 -15.11
C LYS A 152 -9.49 10.23 -15.91
N ASN A 153 -9.85 10.20 -17.18
CA ASN A 153 -9.25 9.31 -18.16
C ASN A 153 -7.89 9.88 -18.55
N SER A 154 -6.83 9.23 -18.12
CA SER A 154 -5.47 9.52 -18.50
C SER A 154 -4.70 8.22 -18.53
N GLU A 155 -4.18 7.84 -19.69
CA GLU A 155 -3.36 6.62 -19.82
C GLU A 155 -2.13 6.67 -18.91
N GLU A 156 -1.69 7.88 -18.57
CA GLU A 156 -0.57 8.15 -17.67
C GLU A 156 -0.97 9.02 -16.48
N TYR A 157 -0.30 8.86 -15.35
CA TYR A 157 -0.43 9.73 -14.19
C TYR A 157 0.94 9.97 -13.56
N TYR A 158 1.43 11.22 -13.62
CA TYR A 158 2.84 11.55 -13.37
C TYR A 158 3.78 10.74 -14.28
N ASP A 159 3.47 10.71 -15.59
CA ASP A 159 4.27 10.06 -16.65
C ASP A 159 4.46 8.53 -16.44
N MET A 160 3.59 7.92 -15.61
CA MET A 160 3.55 6.49 -15.32
C MET A 160 2.23 5.89 -15.82
N PRO A 161 2.23 4.68 -16.42
CA PRO A 161 1.01 4.02 -16.85
C PRO A 161 -0.06 3.92 -15.75
N ALA A 162 -1.21 4.55 -15.97
CA ALA A 162 -2.29 4.63 -15.00
C ALA A 162 -3.63 4.09 -15.52
N GLY A 163 -3.78 3.95 -16.83
CA GLY A 163 -5.01 3.44 -17.46
C GLY A 163 -6.24 4.35 -17.27
N ASN A 164 -7.36 3.94 -17.88
CA ASN A 164 -8.58 4.76 -17.97
C ASN A 164 -9.77 4.09 -17.26
N PRO A 165 -10.33 4.68 -16.18
CA PRO A 165 -9.81 5.83 -15.43
C PRO A 165 -8.58 5.45 -14.59
N VAL A 166 -7.89 6.47 -14.05
CA VAL A 166 -6.77 6.29 -13.11
C VAL A 166 -7.21 5.49 -11.88
N GLY A 167 -8.40 5.77 -11.34
CA GLY A 167 -8.96 5.04 -10.21
C GLY A 167 -8.46 5.53 -8.87
N LEU A 168 -8.07 4.63 -7.96
CA LEU A 168 -7.56 5.00 -6.63
C LEU A 168 -6.29 5.85 -6.76
N LEU A 169 -6.32 7.07 -6.23
CA LEU A 169 -5.14 7.90 -6.09
C LEU A 169 -4.34 7.52 -4.84
N THR A 170 -5.00 7.39 -3.69
CA THR A 170 -4.36 6.98 -2.44
C THR A 170 -5.39 6.73 -1.33
N VAL A 171 -4.97 6.11 -0.24
CA VAL A 171 -5.70 6.07 1.03
C VAL A 171 -4.78 6.57 2.15
N TYR A 172 -5.25 7.50 2.99
CA TYR A 172 -4.44 8.15 4.01
C TYR A 172 -5.21 8.48 5.30
N CYS A 173 -4.50 8.65 6.40
CA CYS A 173 -5.06 9.15 7.66
C CYS A 173 -5.11 10.67 7.65
N ASP A 174 -6.28 11.24 7.89
CA ASP A 174 -6.47 12.68 8.02
C ASP A 174 -6.22 13.09 9.47
N TYR A 175 -4.96 13.41 9.79
CA TYR A 175 -4.56 13.89 11.11
C TYR A 175 -4.76 15.41 11.28
N GLY A 176 -5.13 16.14 10.22
CA GLY A 176 -5.02 17.60 10.18
C GLY A 176 -3.57 18.12 10.18
N ASP A 177 -2.58 17.22 10.13
CA ASP A 177 -1.16 17.52 10.06
C ASP A 177 -0.60 17.06 8.70
N PRO A 178 -0.16 17.99 7.82
CA PRO A 178 0.30 17.64 6.48
C PRO A 178 1.63 16.89 6.45
N VAL A 179 2.43 16.92 7.52
CA VAL A 179 3.72 16.19 7.59
C VAL A 179 3.56 14.79 8.16
N ARG A 180 2.42 14.50 8.80
CA ARG A 180 2.13 13.17 9.35
C ARG A 180 1.58 12.24 8.26
N LEU A 181 2.47 11.72 7.43
CA LEU A 181 2.11 10.96 6.24
C LEU A 181 1.60 9.54 6.52
N LYS A 182 2.15 8.88 7.55
CA LYS A 182 1.88 7.46 7.84
C LYS A 182 0.76 7.27 8.86
N CYS A 183 -0.17 6.39 8.52
CA CYS A 183 -1.11 5.84 9.49
C CYS A 183 -0.39 5.00 10.55
N GLU A 184 -0.89 5.03 11.79
CA GLU A 184 -0.49 4.06 12.80
C GLU A 184 -0.93 2.64 12.38
N ASP A 185 -0.14 1.62 12.70
CA ASP A 185 -0.38 0.23 12.27
C ASP A 185 -1.76 -0.31 12.64
N TRP A 186 -2.31 0.15 13.77
CA TRP A 186 -3.63 -0.28 14.23
C TRP A 186 -4.74 0.17 13.27
N VAL A 187 -4.55 1.26 12.53
CA VAL A 187 -5.56 1.78 11.59
C VAL A 187 -5.77 0.77 10.47
N ASN A 188 -4.69 0.32 9.82
CA ASN A 188 -4.78 -0.71 8.77
C ASN A 188 -5.40 -2.02 9.32
N LYS A 189 -5.06 -2.41 10.56
CA LYS A 189 -5.66 -3.57 11.22
C LYS A 189 -7.16 -3.39 11.51
N ALA A 190 -7.60 -2.19 11.88
CA ALA A 190 -9.01 -1.88 12.13
C ALA A 190 -9.83 -1.90 10.84
N LEU A 191 -9.32 -1.26 9.78
CA LEU A 191 -10.00 -1.16 8.47
C LEU A 191 -10.12 -2.53 7.78
N LYS A 192 -9.04 -3.33 7.74
CA LYS A 192 -9.04 -4.61 7.00
C LYS A 192 -10.06 -5.63 7.51
N ASN A 193 -10.47 -5.50 8.77
CA ASN A 193 -11.46 -6.37 9.41
C ASN A 193 -12.91 -5.89 9.21
N GLY A 194 -13.11 -4.77 8.50
CA GLY A 194 -14.44 -4.20 8.23
C GLY A 194 -15.16 -3.66 9.46
N ARG A 195 -14.44 -3.39 10.56
CA ARG A 195 -15.02 -2.98 11.86
C ARG A 195 -14.90 -1.48 12.14
N GLY A 196 -14.99 -0.66 11.10
CA GLY A 196 -15.14 0.80 11.25
C GLY A 196 -16.42 1.21 11.94
#